data_AF-A0A4Q7N3Q1-F1
#
_entry.id   AF-A0A4Q7N3Q1-F1
#
_cell.length_a   1.000
_cell.length_b   1.000
_cell.length_c   1.000
_cell.angle_alpha   90.00
_cell.angle_beta   90.00
_cell.angle_gamma   90.00
#
_symmetry.space_group_name_H-M   'P 1'
#
loop_
_entity.id
_entity.type
_entity.pdbx_description
1 polymer ?
#
loop_
_entity_poly.entity_id
_entity_poly.type
_entity_poly.pdbx_seq_one_letter_code
_entity_poly.pdbx_strand_id
1 'polypeptide(L)'
;MKSTTNTAPLLPNNETLSESLLQIQKFFNGDSIEKIRIDLEQLRDTTITESYGELDKEDKWLLIEFLRRIAGLVEAAHLLTTK
;
A
#
# COMPACT_ATOMS: atom_id res chain seq x y z
N MET A 1 10.20 25.43 34.73
CA MET A 1 9.84 25.79 33.34
C MET A 1 9.56 24.49 32.58
N LYS A 2 8.33 24.28 32.09
CA LYS A 2 7.98 23.10 31.29
C LYS A 2 8.48 23.35 29.86
N SER A 3 9.50 22.62 29.43
CA SER A 3 9.93 22.61 28.03
C SER A 3 9.02 21.66 27.26
N THR A 4 8.07 22.22 26.51
CA THR A 4 7.28 21.48 25.53
C THR A 4 8.08 21.41 24.24
N THR A 5 8.74 20.28 23.98
CA THR A 5 9.25 19.99 22.64
C THR A 5 8.07 19.61 21.76
N ASN A 6 7.68 20.54 20.88
CA ASN A 6 6.83 20.23 19.73
C ASN A 6 7.59 19.22 18.86
N THR A 7 7.31 17.93 19.05
CA THR A 7 7.67 16.89 18.10
C THR A 7 6.74 17.03 16.91
N ALA A 8 7.08 17.94 15.98
CA ALA A 8 6.48 17.88 14.65
C ALA A 8 6.78 16.48 14.07
N PRO A 9 5.82 15.82 13.39
CA PRO A 9 6.10 14.55 12.75
C PRO A 9 7.25 14.76 11.77
N LEU A 10 8.36 14.04 11.96
CA LEU A 10 9.45 14.00 11.00
C LEU A 10 8.88 13.39 9.71
N LEU A 11 8.59 14.24 8.73
CA LEU A 11 8.31 13.78 7.37
C LEU A 11 9.55 13.01 6.90
N PRO A 12 9.41 11.76 6.41
CA PRO A 12 10.54 11.02 5.89
C PRO A 12 11.20 11.82 4.75
N ASN A 13 12.52 11.93 4.79
CA ASN A 13 13.33 12.52 3.73
C ASN A 13 13.28 11.64 2.47
N ASN A 14 13.46 12.25 1.29
CA ASN A 14 13.32 11.56 -0.02
C ASN A 14 14.16 10.28 -0.15
N GLU A 15 15.29 10.18 0.55
CA GLU A 15 16.13 8.97 0.58
C GLU A 15 15.42 7.78 1.23
N THR A 16 14.75 7.99 2.38
CA THR A 16 13.99 6.94 3.09
C THR A 16 12.75 6.50 2.29
N LEU A 17 12.11 7.43 1.58
CA LEU A 17 10.98 7.12 0.69
C LEU A 17 11.42 6.29 -0.53
N SER A 18 12.57 6.62 -1.12
CA SER A 18 13.15 5.86 -2.24
C SER A 18 13.53 4.44 -1.82
N GLU A 19 14.09 4.27 -0.62
CA GLU A 19 14.37 2.95 -0.06
C GLU A 19 13.08 2.15 0.18
N SER A 20 12.03 2.81 0.66
CA SER A 20 10.71 2.18 0.87
C SER A 20 10.09 1.69 -0.44
N LEU A 21 10.15 2.50 -1.51
CA LEU A 21 9.71 2.05 -2.83
C LEU A 21 10.51 0.86 -3.33
N LEU A 22 11.83 0.87 -3.16
CA LEU A 22 12.68 -0.26 -3.55
C LEU A 22 12.32 -1.54 -2.78
N GLN A 23 11.99 -1.43 -1.48
CA GLN A 23 11.54 -2.56 -0.67
C GLN A 23 10.17 -3.09 -1.13
N ILE A 24 9.23 -2.21 -1.46
CA ILE A 24 7.93 -2.58 -2.05
C ILE A 24 8.16 -3.36 -3.34
N GLN A 25 8.98 -2.84 -4.26
CA GLN A 25 9.27 -3.54 -5.51
C GLN A 25 9.88 -4.91 -5.24
N LYS A 26 10.87 -5.03 -4.34
CA LYS A 26 11.46 -6.32 -3.96
C LYS A 26 10.43 -7.31 -3.40
N PHE A 27 9.49 -6.84 -2.58
CA PHE A 27 8.42 -7.66 -2.03
C PHE A 27 7.52 -8.23 -3.14
N PHE A 28 7.24 -7.42 -4.16
CA PHE A 28 6.48 -7.82 -5.35
C PHE A 28 7.38 -8.25 -6.52
N ASN A 29 8.42 -9.05 -6.23
CA ASN A 29 9.28 -9.70 -7.25
C ASN A 29 9.98 -8.74 -8.24
N GLY A 30 10.20 -7.49 -7.85
CA GLY A 30 10.82 -6.46 -8.69
C GLY A 30 9.85 -5.77 -9.66
N ASP A 31 8.54 -6.02 -9.53
CA ASP A 31 7.54 -5.38 -10.38
C ASP A 31 7.57 -3.84 -10.25
N SER A 32 7.16 -3.15 -11.32
CA SER A 32 6.98 -1.71 -11.27
C SER A 32 5.84 -1.35 -10.32
N ILE A 33 5.94 -0.18 -9.68
CA ILE A 33 4.89 0.29 -8.75
C ILE A 33 3.52 0.37 -9.43
N GLU A 34 3.49 0.79 -10.70
CA GLU A 34 2.26 0.83 -11.49
C GLU A 34 1.67 -0.56 -11.73
N LYS A 35 2.51 -1.55 -12.04
CA LYS A 35 2.05 -2.94 -12.20
C LYS A 35 1.49 -3.48 -10.88
N ILE A 36 2.18 -3.26 -9.77
CA ILE A 36 1.74 -3.68 -8.44
C ILE A 36 0.36 -3.10 -8.10
N ARG A 37 0.16 -1.81 -8.38
CA ARG A 37 -1.13 -1.13 -8.17
C ARG A 37 -2.25 -1.79 -8.98
N ILE A 38 -2.02 -2.01 -10.27
CA ILE A 38 -2.99 -2.65 -11.17
C ILE A 38 -3.32 -4.07 -10.71
N ASP A 39 -2.32 -4.87 -10.34
CA ASP A 39 -2.53 -6.25 -9.91
C ASP A 39 -3.36 -6.33 -8.62
N LEU A 40 -3.15 -5.41 -7.66
CA LEU A 40 -3.94 -5.33 -6.43
C LEU A 40 -5.39 -4.90 -6.70
N GLU A 41 -5.60 -3.98 -7.64
CA GLU A 41 -6.94 -3.56 -8.07
C GLU A 41 -7.69 -4.69 -8.76
N GLN A 42 -7.03 -5.40 -9.67
CA GLN A 42 -7.60 -6.57 -10.34
C GLN A 42 -7.95 -7.66 -9.33
N LEU A 43 -7.04 -7.97 -8.40
CA LEU A 43 -7.28 -8.97 -7.37
C LEU A 43 -8.48 -8.61 -6.49
N ARG A 44 -8.63 -7.33 -6.13
CA ARG A 44 -9.80 -6.82 -5.41
C ARG A 44 -11.07 -7.04 -6.21
N ASP A 45 -11.07 -6.64 -7.47
CA ASP A 45 -12.25 -6.72 -8.32
C ASP A 45 -12.68 -8.17 -8.54
N THR A 46 -11.73 -9.07 -8.82
CA THR A 46 -12.00 -10.51 -8.91
C THR A 46 -12.51 -11.07 -7.58
N THR A 47 -12.01 -10.60 -6.43
CA THR A 47 -12.53 -11.01 -5.10
C THR A 47 -13.98 -10.57 -4.88
N ILE A 48 -14.40 -9.44 -5.46
CA ILE A 48 -15.78 -8.96 -5.42
C ILE A 48 -16.68 -9.78 -6.34
N THR A 49 -16.24 -10.02 -7.58
CA THR A 49 -17.09 -10.56 -8.64
C THR A 49 -17.11 -12.07 -8.71
N GLU A 50 -16.03 -12.74 -8.29
CA GLU A 50 -15.90 -14.18 -8.34
C GLU A 50 -16.05 -14.83 -6.97
N SER A 51 -16.52 -16.08 -6.98
CA SER A 51 -16.52 -16.92 -5.78
C SER A 51 -15.08 -17.30 -5.42
N TYR A 52 -14.37 -16.40 -4.76
CA TYR A 52 -13.02 -16.61 -4.25
C TYR A 52 -13.02 -17.68 -3.15
N GLY A 53 -12.96 -18.95 -3.56
CA GLY A 53 -12.97 -20.12 -2.67
C GLY A 53 -14.15 -20.17 -1.70
N GLU A 54 -14.07 -21.08 -0.73
CA GLU A 54 -15.01 -21.23 0.38
C GLU A 54 -14.97 -20.07 1.39
N LEU A 55 -14.33 -18.94 1.06
CA LEU A 55 -14.34 -17.77 1.94
C LEU A 55 -15.79 -17.32 2.15
N ASP A 56 -16.14 -17.15 3.42
CA ASP A 56 -17.42 -16.59 3.77
C ASP A 56 -17.48 -15.09 3.40
N LYS A 57 -18.66 -14.51 3.57
CA LYS A 57 -18.91 -13.12 3.16
C LYS A 57 -18.05 -12.12 3.95
N GLU A 58 -17.76 -12.40 5.22
CA GLU A 58 -17.03 -11.50 6.11
C GLU A 58 -15.55 -11.51 5.76
N ASP A 59 -14.98 -12.70 5.55
CA ASP A 59 -13.60 -12.85 5.13
C ASP A 59 -13.33 -12.23 3.75
N LYS A 60 -14.27 -12.39 2.80
CA LYS A 60 -14.18 -11.72 1.49
C LYS A 60 -14.14 -10.21 1.63
N TRP A 61 -15.02 -9.65 2.46
CA TRP A 61 -15.06 -8.21 2.67
C TRP A 61 -13.78 -7.70 3.32
N LEU A 62 -13.23 -8.44 4.30
CA LEU A 62 -11.96 -8.11 4.93
C LEU A 62 -10.80 -8.12 3.90
N LEU A 63 -10.77 -9.13 3.01
CA LEU A 63 -9.77 -9.22 1.96
C LEU A 63 -9.87 -8.06 0.98
N ILE A 64 -11.08 -7.70 0.52
CA ILE A 64 -11.31 -6.55 -0.36
C ILE A 64 -10.80 -5.25 0.28
N GLU A 65 -11.12 -5.03 1.55
CA GLU A 65 -10.67 -3.87 2.31
C GLU A 65 -9.16 -3.84 2.49
N PHE A 66 -8.55 -5.00 2.75
CA PHE A 66 -7.10 -5.14 2.86
C PHE A 66 -6.41 -4.77 1.54
N LEU A 67 -6.84 -5.36 0.43
CA LEU A 67 -6.28 -5.09 -0.91
C LEU A 67 -6.38 -3.61 -1.28
N ARG A 68 -7.53 -2.99 -1.00
CA ARG A 68 -7.73 -1.55 -1.21
C ARG A 68 -6.73 -0.70 -0.42
N ARG A 69 -6.48 -1.03 0.85
CA ARG A 69 -5.54 -0.29 1.70
C ARG A 69 -4.10 -0.43 1.23
N ILE A 70 -3.67 -1.63 0.85
CA ILE A 70 -2.31 -1.85 0.34
C ILE A 70 -2.10 -1.10 -0.98
N ALA A 71 -3.05 -1.15 -1.91
CA ALA A 71 -2.96 -0.41 -3.17
C ALA A 71 -2.79 1.10 -2.93
N GLY A 72 -3.59 1.67 -2.01
CA GLY A 72 -3.48 3.09 -1.65
C GLY A 72 -2.16 3.46 -0.96
N LEU A 73 -1.59 2.56 -0.15
CA LEU A 73 -0.27 2.79 0.47
C LEU A 73 0.86 2.77 -0.57
N VAL A 74 0.79 1.85 -1.53
CA VAL A 74 1.75 1.76 -2.64
C VAL A 74 1.70 3.03 -3.50
N GLU A 75 0.50 3.50 -3.82
CA GLU A 75 0.29 4.75 -4.56
C GLU A 75 0.78 5.98 -3.79
N ALA A 76 0.46 6.08 -2.49
CA ALA A 76 0.91 7.19 -1.66
C ALA A 76 2.45 7.25 -1.56
N ALA A 77 3.10 6.10 -1.36
CA ALA A 77 4.56 6.02 -1.37
C ALA A 77 5.13 6.50 -2.71
N HIS A 78 4.52 6.12 -3.83
CA HIS A 78 4.96 6.54 -5.15
C HIS A 78 4.89 8.06 -5.33
N LEU A 79 3.75 8.66 -4.99
CA LEU A 79 3.49 10.10 -5.12
C LEU A 79 4.39 10.95 -4.22
N LEU A 80 4.75 10.45 -3.04
CA LEU A 80 5.65 11.15 -2.13
C LEU A 80 7.11 11.16 -2.61
N THR A 81 7.49 10.20 -3.45
CA THR A 81 8.88 10.03 -3.90
C THR A 81 9.14 10.65 -5.28
N THR A 82 8.10 10.85 -6.08
CA THR A 82 8.18 11.43 -7.43
C THR A 82 7.94 12.94 -7.49
N LYS A 83 7.81 13.61 -6.33
CA LYS A 83 7.80 15.08 -6.19
C LYS A 83 9.21 15.66 -6.11
#